data_AF-A0A839JQT4-F1
#
_entry.id   AF-A0A839JQT4-F1
#
_cell.length_a   1.000
_cell.length_b   1.000
_cell.length_c   1.000
_cell.angle_alpha   90.00
_cell.angle_beta   90.00
_cell.angle_gamma   90.00
#
_symmetry.space_group_name_H-M   'P 1'
#
loop_
_entity.id
_entity.type
_entity.pdbx_description
1 polymer ?
#
loop_
_entity_poly.entity_id
_entity_poly.type
_entity_poly.pdbx_seq_one_letter_code
_entity_poly.pdbx_strand_id
1 'polypeptide(L)'
;LKEVVPRQSFEVALQAAIGGKFIARENIGAYRKDVTGYLYGGDVSRKKKLLAKQARGKKRMKRFGKIDIPSEAFMVMLKRD
;
A
#
# COMPACT_ATOMS: atom_id res chain seq x y z
N LEU A 1 -8.25 -7.24 10.40
CA LEU A 1 -6.95 -7.43 9.69
C LEU A 1 -6.39 -6.14 9.11
N LYS A 2 -7.15 -5.36 8.33
CA LYS A 2 -6.69 -4.07 7.76
C LYS A 2 -6.14 -3.08 8.79
N GLU A 3 -6.74 -3.03 9.97
CA GLU A 3 -6.35 -2.09 11.04
C GLU A 3 -5.06 -2.51 11.74
N VAL A 4 -4.73 -3.80 11.73
CA VAL A 4 -3.56 -4.34 12.45
C VAL A 4 -2.34 -4.45 11.54
N VAL A 5 -2.54 -4.67 10.24
CA VAL A 5 -1.43 -4.70 9.28
C VAL A 5 -0.96 -3.25 9.02
N PRO A 6 0.29 -2.92 9.32
CA PRO A 6 0.78 -1.56 9.14
C PRO A 6 0.79 -1.18 7.66
N ARG A 7 0.37 0.06 7.39
CA ARG A 7 0.44 0.63 6.04
C ARG A 7 1.89 0.68 5.56
N GLN A 8 2.08 0.52 4.25
CA GLN A 8 3.40 0.53 3.62
C GLN A 8 3.53 1.68 2.62
N SER A 9 4.73 1.95 2.13
CA SER A 9 4.93 2.94 1.05
C SER A 9 4.40 2.50 -0.32
N PHE A 10 3.91 1.26 -0.42
CA PHE A 10 3.23 0.70 -1.58
C PHE A 10 1.89 0.10 -1.16
N GLU A 11 1.02 -0.13 -2.14
CA GLU A 11 -0.30 -0.69 -1.90
C GLU A 11 -0.18 -2.19 -1.62
N VAL A 12 -0.77 -2.62 -0.51
CA VAL A 12 -0.80 -4.02 -0.08
C VAL A 12 -2.20 -4.58 -0.35
N ALA A 13 -2.28 -5.68 -1.09
CA ALA A 13 -3.54 -6.37 -1.34
C ALA A 13 -3.71 -7.49 -0.31
N LEU A 14 -4.73 -7.39 0.53
CA LEU A 14 -5.21 -8.48 1.37
C LEU A 14 -6.28 -9.25 0.58
N GLN A 15 -6.11 -10.56 0.47
CA GLN A 15 -7.04 -11.42 -0.26
C GLN A 15 -7.37 -12.63 0.61
N ALA A 16 -8.65 -13.03 0.58
CA ALA A 16 -9.11 -14.26 1.19
C ALA A 16 -9.55 -15.22 0.08
N ALA A 17 -9.06 -16.46 0.13
CA ALA A 17 -9.40 -17.50 -0.82
C ALA A 17 -9.75 -18.80 -0.10
N ILE A 18 -10.71 -19.55 -0.66
CA ILE A 18 -11.02 -20.92 -0.25
C ILE A 18 -10.84 -21.79 -1.48
N GLY A 19 -10.04 -22.86 -1.36
CA GLY A 19 -9.82 -23.81 -2.45
C GLY A 19 -9.27 -23.17 -3.74
N GLY A 20 -8.52 -22.07 -3.64
CA GLY A 20 -7.97 -21.34 -4.79
C GLY A 20 -8.92 -20.30 -5.41
N LYS A 21 -10.19 -20.24 -4.98
CA LYS A 21 -11.13 -19.19 -5.40
C LYS A 21 -11.05 -18.01 -4.44
N PHE A 22 -10.76 -16.82 -4.94
CA PHE A 22 -10.80 -15.58 -4.16
C PHE A 22 -12.25 -15.18 -3.87
N ILE A 23 -12.57 -14.91 -2.60
CA ILE A 23 -13.93 -14.59 -2.14
C ILE A 23 -14.01 -13.15 -1.66
N ALA A 24 -12.94 -12.64 -1.05
CA ALA A 24 -12.86 -11.26 -0.60
C ALA A 24 -11.49 -10.65 -0.92
N ARG A 25 -11.49 -9.35 -1.18
CA ARG A 25 -10.28 -8.56 -1.41
C ARG A 25 -10.43 -7.20 -0.75
N GLU A 26 -9.38 -6.80 -0.06
CA GLU A 26 -9.27 -5.46 0.50
C GLU A 26 -7.87 -4.90 0.23
N ASN A 27 -7.77 -3.62 -0.13
CA ASN A 27 -6.49 -2.98 -0.41
C ASN A 27 -6.14 -2.02 0.73
N ILE A 28 -4.95 -2.19 1.33
CA ILE A 28 -4.38 -1.24 2.28
C ILE A 28 -3.68 -0.14 1.49
N GLY A 29 -4.14 1.10 1.70
CA GLY A 29 -3.61 2.27 1.01
C GLY A 29 -2.16 2.55 1.34
N ALA A 30 -1.37 2.87 0.31
CA ALA A 30 0.03 3.25 0.47
C ALA A 30 0.16 4.62 1.17
N TYR A 31 1.24 4.83 1.93
CA TYR A 31 1.67 6.17 2.29
C TYR A 31 2.01 6.99 1.04
N ARG A 32 1.69 8.28 1.05
CA ARG A 32 1.99 9.18 -0.07
C ARG A 32 2.52 10.49 0.47
N LYS A 33 3.78 10.79 0.11
CA LYS A 33 4.33 12.13 0.25
C LYS A 33 3.73 13.04 -0.82
N ASP A 34 3.36 14.26 -0.44
CA ASP A 34 3.10 15.31 -1.43
C ASP A 34 4.43 15.74 -2.06
N VAL A 35 4.70 15.22 -3.27
CA VAL A 35 5.90 15.56 -4.04
C VAL A 35 5.74 16.86 -4.82
N THR A 36 4.55 17.46 -4.82
CA THR A 36 4.21 18.66 -5.59
C THR A 36 4.10 19.92 -4.74
N GLY A 37 4.12 19.80 -3.41
CA GLY A 37 3.89 20.92 -2.49
C GLY A 37 4.87 22.10 -2.58
N TYR A 38 6.07 21.91 -3.15
CA TYR A 38 7.05 22.98 -3.38
C TYR A 38 7.01 23.56 -4.80
N LEU A 39 6.19 23.00 -5.70
CA LEU A 39 6.08 23.53 -7.05
C LEU A 39 5.29 24.83 -7.01
N TYR A 40 5.97 25.95 -7.21
CA TYR A 40 5.35 27.23 -7.48
C TYR A 40 5.19 27.38 -9.01
N GLY A 41 3.96 27.50 -9.49
CA GLY A 41 3.64 27.74 -10.90
C GLY A 41 2.77 26.67 -11.58
N GLY A 42 2.34 26.96 -12.80
CA GLY A 42 1.38 26.18 -13.58
C GLY A 42 1.98 25.09 -14.48
N ASP A 43 3.29 24.83 -14.43
CA ASP A 43 3.91 23.85 -15.32
C ASP A 43 3.49 22.41 -14.95
N VAL A 44 2.52 21.91 -15.72
CA VAL A 44 1.98 20.56 -15.61
C VAL A 44 3.03 19.49 -15.92
N SER A 45 4.06 19.80 -16.73
CA SER A 45 5.12 18.85 -17.08
C SER A 45 5.94 18.46 -15.86
N ARG A 46 6.37 19.45 -15.05
CA ARG A 46 7.06 19.22 -13.78
C ARG A 46 6.24 18.39 -12.81
N LYS A 47 4.96 18.72 -12.65
CA LYS A 47 4.01 17.96 -11.82
C LYS A 47 3.94 16.49 -12.27
N LYS A 48 3.71 16.25 -13.56
CA LYS A 48 3.62 14.89 -14.13
C LYS A 48 4.93 14.11 -13.95
N LYS A 49 6.09 14.74 -14.14
CA LYS A 49 7.41 14.10 -13.96
C LYS A 49 7.61 13.58 -12.54
N LEU A 50 7.27 14.39 -11.52
CA LEU A 50 7.40 13.99 -10.12
C LEU A 50 6.44 12.87 -9.74
N LEU A 51 5.18 12.96 -10.18
CA LEU A 51 4.18 11.92 -9.97
C LEU A 51 4.57 10.60 -10.63
N ALA A 52 5.10 10.64 -11.85
CA ALA A 52 5.61 9.46 -12.55
C ALA A 52 6.80 8.83 -11.81
N LYS A 53 7.72 9.64 -11.28
CA LYS A 53 8.84 9.16 -10.47
C LYS A 53 8.35 8.47 -9.19
N GLN A 54 7.37 9.06 -8.49
CA GLN A 54 6.76 8.47 -7.31
C GLN A 54 6.08 7.13 -7.63
N ALA A 55 5.29 7.08 -8.70
CA ALA A 55 4.60 5.86 -9.13
C ALA A 55 5.57 4.72 -9.48
N ARG A 56 6.65 5.01 -10.22
CA ARG A 56 7.71 4.03 -10.54
C ARG A 56 8.39 3.49 -9.28
N GLY A 57 8.70 4.38 -8.33
CA GLY A 57 9.27 4.00 -7.03
C GLY A 57 8.36 3.04 -6.27
N LYS A 58 7.06 3.36 -6.18
CA LYS A 58 6.07 2.48 -5.54
C LYS A 58 5.94 1.12 -6.24
N LYS A 59 5.93 1.08 -7.58
CA LYS A 59 5.88 -0.18 -8.35
C LYS A 59 7.13 -1.04 -8.13
N ARG A 60 8.30 -0.42 -7.92
CA ARG A 60 9.53 -1.14 -7.55
C ARG A 60 9.44 -1.70 -6.14
N MET A 61 9.01 -0.88 -5.18
CA MET A 61 8.82 -1.33 -3.79
C MET A 61 7.80 -2.46 -3.68
N LYS A 62 6.69 -2.41 -4.44
CA LYS A 62 5.68 -3.49 -4.44
C LYS A 62 6.23 -4.83 -4.94
N ARG A 63 7.22 -4.82 -5.84
CA ARG A 63 7.80 -6.06 -6.40
C ARG A 63 8.72 -6.78 -5.44
N PHE A 64 9.50 -6.02 -4.67
CA PHE A 64 10.52 -6.58 -3.76
C PHE A 64 10.14 -6.45 -2.28
N GLY A 65 9.03 -5.80 -1.98
CA GLY A 65 8.59 -5.49 -0.63
C GLY A 65 8.19 -6.74 0.11
N LYS A 66 8.92 -7.04 1.19
CA LYS A 66 8.50 -7.97 2.22
C LYS A 66 7.71 -7.19 3.27
N ILE A 67 6.70 -7.84 3.85
CA ILE A 67 5.87 -7.25 4.91
C ILE A 67 6.00 -8.19 6.09
N ASP A 68 6.55 -7.67 7.19
CA ASP A 68 6.53 -8.39 8.46
C ASP A 68 5.16 -8.20 9.09
N ILE A 69 4.51 -9.33 9.39
CA ILE A 69 3.21 -9.36 10.05
C ILE A 69 3.48 -9.48 11.55
N PRO A 70 3.07 -8.49 12.37
CA PRO A 70 3.30 -8.56 13.81
C PRO A 70 2.50 -9.70 14.44
N SER A 71 3.05 -10.32 15.49
CA SER A 71 2.41 -11.42 16.22
C SER A 71 1.02 -11.05 16.75
N GLU A 72 0.82 -9.78 17.11
CA GLU A 72 -0.47 -9.24 17.56
C GLU A 72 -1.57 -9.38 16.49
N ALA A 73 -1.24 -9.27 15.21
CA ALA A 73 -2.21 -9.44 14.11
C ALA A 73 -2.82 -10.84 14.07
N PHE A 74 -2.04 -11.86 14.44
CA PHE A 74 -2.52 -13.23 14.52
C PHE A 74 -3.41 -13.44 15.75
N MET A 75 -3.07 -12.83 16.89
CA MET A 75 -3.90 -12.92 18.09
C MET A 75 -5.28 -12.29 17.88
N VAL A 76 -5.36 -11.15 17.17
CA VAL A 76 -6.64 -10.52 16.82
C VAL A 76 -7.45 -11.38 15.84
N MET A 77 -6.79 -12.12 14.95
CA MET A 77 -7.48 -13.06 14.04
C MET A 77 -8.02 -14.30 14.77
N LEU A 78 -7.32 -14.75 15.82
CA LEU A 78 -7.69 -15.93 16.62
C LEU A 78 -8.70 -15.62 17.73
N LYS A 79 -8.70 -14.38 18.24
CA LYS A 79 -9.79 -13.86 19.06
C LYS A 79 -11.01 -13.69 18.15
N ARG A 80 -11.73 -14.80 17.98
CA ARG A 80 -13.16 -14.77 17.68
C ARG A 80 -13.83 -13.91 18.75
N ASP A 81 -14.75 -13.04 18.35
CA ASP A 81 -15.82 -12.65 19.27
C ASP A 81 -16.48 -13.92 19.85
#